data_AF-A0A3D5UUH9-F1
#
_entry.id   AF-A0A3D5UUH9-F1
#
_cell.length_a   1.000
_cell.length_b   1.000
_cell.length_c   1.000
_cell.angle_alpha   90.00
_cell.angle_beta   90.00
_cell.angle_gamma   90.00
#
_symmetry.space_group_name_H-M   'P 1'
#
loop_
_entity.id
_entity.type
_entity.pdbx_description
1 polymer ?
#
loop_
_entity_poly.entity_id
_entity_poly.type
_entity_poly.pdbx_seq_one_letter_code
_entity_poly.pdbx_strand_id
1 'polypeptide(L)'
;GGGSNYYVSAPQAAPMGALNVVVRTANVVKPVKAVCVSAKGLEEAARLSTNVSEVGPEDDVELFHCVAGDMLVATIGRMTGKGDNAKPDYLGGYVIECHAGEALRHGSNGMLACVPQQRDY
;
A
#
# COMPACT_ATOMS: atom_id res chain seq x y z
N GLY A 1 24.18 -62.72 -11.04
CA GLY A 1 23.81 -61.40 -10.50
C GLY A 1 22.35 -61.16 -10.78
N GLY A 2 21.52 -61.07 -9.75
CA GLY A 2 20.09 -60.79 -9.87
C GLY A 2 19.82 -59.36 -9.40
N GLY A 3 19.42 -58.47 -10.30
CA GLY A 3 19.05 -57.10 -9.98
C GLY A 3 17.55 -56.99 -9.75
N SER A 4 17.13 -56.77 -8.51
CA SER A 4 15.75 -56.41 -8.18
C SER A 4 15.56 -54.91 -8.39
N ASN A 5 14.75 -54.53 -9.38
CA ASN A 5 14.25 -53.16 -9.50
C ASN A 5 12.95 -53.03 -8.69
N TYR A 6 12.97 -52.18 -7.67
CA TYR A 6 11.77 -51.78 -6.94
C TYR A 6 11.13 -50.58 -7.65
N TYR A 7 9.93 -50.75 -8.19
CA TYR A 7 9.11 -49.63 -8.64
C TYR A 7 8.33 -49.08 -7.45
N VAL A 8 8.65 -47.86 -7.03
CA VAL A 8 7.84 -47.10 -6.08
C VAL A 8 6.86 -46.26 -6.88
N SER A 9 5.59 -46.65 -6.89
CA SER A 9 4.51 -45.84 -7.45
C SER A 9 4.28 -44.62 -6.55
N ALA A 10 4.42 -43.42 -7.08
CA ALA A 10 4.09 -42.19 -6.35
C ALA A 10 2.57 -42.17 -6.02
N PRO A 11 2.17 -41.74 -4.81
CA PRO A 11 0.77 -41.60 -4.49
C PRO A 11 0.13 -40.56 -5.40
N GLN A 12 -1.01 -40.92 -5.99
CA GLN A 12 -1.78 -40.05 -6.87
C GLN A 12 -2.34 -38.90 -6.03
N ALA A 13 -2.04 -37.65 -6.39
CA ALA A 13 -2.54 -36.48 -5.68
C ALA A 13 -4.08 -36.50 -5.68
N ALA A 14 -4.69 -36.63 -4.50
CA ALA A 14 -6.13 -36.46 -4.37
C ALA A 14 -6.48 -34.99 -4.67
N PRO A 15 -7.54 -34.71 -5.45
CA PRO A 15 -7.96 -33.35 -5.69
C PRO A 15 -8.39 -32.72 -4.37
N MET A 16 -7.68 -31.65 -3.96
CA MET A 16 -8.14 -30.76 -2.91
C MET A 16 -9.47 -30.17 -3.40
N GLY A 17 -10.57 -30.48 -2.70
CA GLY A 17 -11.92 -30.06 -3.09
C GLY A 17 -12.04 -28.55 -3.31
N ALA A 18 -13.12 -28.12 -3.96
CA ALA A 18 -13.31 -26.73 -4.38
C ALA A 18 -13.19 -25.75 -3.19
N LEU A 19 -12.15 -24.91 -3.22
CA LEU A 19 -12.02 -23.77 -2.29
C LEU A 19 -12.98 -22.67 -2.74
N ASN A 20 -14.11 -22.54 -2.06
CA ASN A 20 -15.03 -21.42 -2.28
C ASN A 20 -14.43 -20.13 -1.71
N VAL A 21 -13.66 -19.42 -2.54
CA VAL A 21 -13.12 -18.09 -2.19
C VAL A 21 -14.24 -17.07 -2.32
N VAL A 22 -14.91 -16.77 -1.20
CA VAL A 22 -15.88 -15.66 -1.15
C VAL A 22 -15.10 -14.35 -1.02
N VAL A 23 -14.80 -13.70 -2.14
CA VAL A 23 -14.21 -12.37 -2.16
C VAL A 23 -15.28 -11.36 -1.74
N ARG A 24 -15.27 -10.94 -0.48
CA ARG A 24 -16.08 -9.80 -0.04
C ARG A 24 -15.35 -8.53 -0.45
N THR A 25 -15.75 -7.92 -1.56
CA THR A 25 -15.33 -6.58 -1.99
C THR A 25 -15.97 -5.54 -1.07
N ALA A 26 -15.45 -5.43 0.16
CA ALA A 26 -15.74 -4.28 1.01
C ALA A 26 -14.78 -3.15 0.62
N ASN A 27 -15.31 -2.05 0.10
CA ASN A 27 -14.53 -0.82 -0.06
C ASN A 27 -14.23 -0.28 1.34
N VAL A 28 -12.95 -0.32 1.73
CA VAL A 28 -12.48 0.16 3.04
C VAL A 28 -11.70 1.43 2.82
N VAL A 29 -12.24 2.56 3.31
CA VAL A 29 -11.51 3.83 3.30
C VAL A 29 -10.33 3.74 4.29
N LYS A 30 -9.14 4.09 3.81
CA LYS A 30 -7.91 4.14 4.59
C LYS A 30 -7.41 5.58 4.65
N PRO A 31 -7.35 6.20 5.84
CA PRO A 31 -6.78 7.53 5.96
C PRO A 31 -5.27 7.46 5.77
N VAL A 32 -4.73 8.35 4.94
CA VAL A 32 -3.30 8.46 4.69
C VAL A 32 -2.85 9.84 5.14
N LYS A 33 -1.81 9.89 5.98
CA LYS A 33 -1.09 11.12 6.30
C LYS A 33 0.32 11.02 5.74
N ALA A 34 0.88 12.10 5.24
CA ALA A 34 2.27 12.16 4.83
C ALA A 34 2.96 13.37 5.44
N VAL A 35 4.20 13.18 5.88
CA VAL A 35 5.07 14.22 6.42
C VAL A 35 6.39 14.23 5.66
N CYS A 36 6.95 15.40 5.45
CA CYS A 36 8.30 15.56 4.93
C CYS A 36 9.27 15.69 6.10
N VAL A 37 10.29 14.86 6.12
CA VAL A 37 11.36 14.89 7.11
C VAL A 37 12.60 15.42 6.42
N SER A 38 13.06 16.59 6.86
CA SER A 38 14.27 17.20 6.32
C SER A 38 15.53 16.51 6.84
N ALA A 39 16.67 16.73 6.18
CA ALA A 39 17.98 16.23 6.62
C ALA A 39 18.37 16.68 8.05
N LYS A 40 17.72 17.74 8.56
CA LYS A 40 17.87 18.24 9.93
C LYS A 40 16.93 17.56 10.95
N GLY A 41 16.10 16.61 10.52
CA GLY A 41 15.08 15.95 11.33
C GLY A 41 13.84 16.81 11.61
N LEU A 42 13.62 17.89 10.84
CA LEU A 42 12.42 18.72 10.94
C LEU A 42 11.28 18.05 10.18
N GLU A 43 10.16 17.84 10.86
CA GLU A 43 8.94 17.26 10.30
C GLU A 43 7.99 18.37 9.85
N GLU A 44 7.65 18.37 8.57
CA GLU A 44 6.72 19.32 7.94
C GLU A 44 5.59 18.56 7.24
N ALA A 45 4.45 19.19 7.02
CA ALA A 45 3.35 18.56 6.27
C ALA A 45 3.78 18.34 4.80
N ALA A 46 3.55 17.14 4.27
CA ALA A 46 3.81 16.89 2.85
C ALA A 46 2.85 17.69 1.96
N ARG A 47 3.32 18.06 0.78
CA ARG A 47 2.48 18.78 -0.19
C ARG A 47 1.56 17.80 -0.89
N LEU A 48 0.31 18.22 -1.08
CA LEU A 48 -0.69 17.47 -1.81
C LEU A 48 -0.49 17.72 -3.31
N SER A 49 -0.26 16.67 -4.10
CA SER A 49 -0.17 16.78 -5.56
C SER A 49 -1.56 16.81 -6.22
N THR A 50 -2.56 16.24 -5.57
CA THR A 50 -3.94 16.15 -6.05
C THR A 50 -4.88 16.98 -5.17
N ASN A 51 -5.93 17.57 -5.75
CA ASN A 51 -6.99 18.24 -4.98
C ASN A 51 -8.12 17.28 -4.57
N VAL A 52 -7.95 15.98 -4.80
CA VAL A 52 -8.97 14.97 -4.54
C VAL A 52 -8.79 14.40 -3.14
N SER A 53 -9.84 14.49 -2.32
CA SER A 53 -9.86 13.99 -0.94
C SER A 53 -10.09 12.49 -0.82
N GLU A 54 -10.69 11.88 -1.84
CA GLU A 54 -11.04 10.46 -1.88
C GLU A 54 -10.59 9.84 -3.19
N VAL A 55 -9.68 8.86 -3.10
CA VAL A 55 -9.12 8.16 -4.26
C VAL A 55 -9.73 6.77 -4.32
N GLY A 56 -10.32 6.43 -5.46
CA GLY A 56 -10.91 5.13 -5.72
C GLY A 56 -9.84 4.07 -5.96
N PRO A 57 -10.20 2.78 -5.86
CA PRO A 57 -9.25 1.68 -6.01
C PRO A 57 -8.59 1.61 -7.40
N GLU A 58 -9.24 2.17 -8.42
CA GLU A 58 -8.78 2.10 -9.83
C GLU A 58 -8.03 3.37 -10.27
N ASP A 59 -8.04 4.41 -9.43
CA ASP A 59 -7.39 5.68 -9.72
C ASP A 59 -5.87 5.56 -9.59
N ASP A 60 -5.15 5.98 -10.62
CA ASP A 60 -3.69 6.11 -10.59
C ASP A 60 -3.33 7.59 -10.45
N VAL A 61 -2.97 8.02 -9.24
CA VAL A 61 -2.71 9.42 -8.92
C VAL A 61 -1.56 9.60 -7.95
N GLU A 62 -0.77 10.65 -8.16
CA GLU A 62 0.19 11.11 -7.17
C GLU A 62 -0.56 11.79 -6.02
N LEU A 63 -0.36 11.31 -4.79
CA LEU A 63 -1.04 11.82 -3.60
C LEU A 63 -0.26 12.93 -2.93
N PHE A 64 1.00 12.62 -2.58
CA PHE A 64 1.84 13.49 -1.77
C PHE A 64 3.25 13.53 -2.32
N HIS A 65 3.87 14.71 -2.25
CA HIS A 65 5.26 14.91 -2.61
C HIS A 65 5.96 15.84 -1.61
N CYS A 66 7.28 15.73 -1.52
CA CYS A 66 8.11 16.59 -0.69
C CYS A 66 8.93 17.56 -1.53
N VAL A 67 9.45 18.60 -0.88
CA VAL A 67 10.43 19.51 -1.49
C VAL A 67 11.71 18.71 -1.78
N ALA A 68 12.40 19.09 -2.87
CA ALA A 68 13.62 18.42 -3.29
C ALA A 68 14.66 18.40 -2.14
N GLY A 69 14.98 17.19 -1.66
CA GLY A 69 15.96 16.96 -0.60
C GLY A 69 15.37 16.43 0.70
N ASP A 70 14.05 16.52 0.89
CA ASP A 70 13.37 15.97 2.07
C ASP A 70 12.85 14.54 1.80
N MET A 71 12.82 13.72 2.85
CA MET A 71 12.30 12.35 2.82
C MET A 71 10.81 12.36 3.09
N LEU A 72 10.01 11.63 2.31
CA LEU A 72 8.58 11.54 2.54
C LEU A 72 8.28 10.33 3.43
N VAL A 73 7.55 10.55 4.52
CA VAL A 73 7.09 9.49 5.42
C VAL A 73 5.56 9.48 5.41
N ALA A 74 4.98 8.49 4.76
CA ALA A 74 3.54 8.28 4.69
C ALA A 74 3.10 7.26 5.74
N THR A 75 2.08 7.59 6.53
CA THR A 75 1.43 6.66 7.45
C THR A 75 0.01 6.37 6.98
N ILE A 76 -0.27 5.09 6.73
CA ILE A 76 -1.57 4.55 6.36
C ILE A 76 -2.26 4.07 7.63
N GLY A 77 -3.28 4.82 8.04
CA GLY A 77 -4.09 4.50 9.20
C GLY A 77 -5.30 3.63 8.88
N ARG A 78 -6.22 3.59 9.83
CA ARG A 78 -7.53 2.94 9.71
C ARG A 78 -8.60 3.90 10.19
N MET A 79 -9.79 3.84 9.58
CA MET A 79 -10.95 4.52 10.15
C MET A 79 -11.42 3.75 11.38
N THR A 80 -11.56 4.44 12.52
CA THR A 80 -12.10 3.88 13.76
C THR A 80 -13.42 4.56 14.10
N GLY A 81 -14.42 3.78 14.51
CA GLY A 81 -15.80 4.25 14.69
C GLY A 81 -16.76 3.67 13.67
N LYS A 82 -18.03 4.09 13.72
CA LYS A 82 -19.09 3.65 12.80
C LYS A 82 -19.87 4.87 12.29
N GLY A 83 -20.30 4.81 11.03
CA GLY A 83 -21.07 5.87 10.38
C GLY A 83 -20.28 7.17 10.28
N ASP A 84 -20.98 8.30 10.38
CA ASP A 84 -20.46 9.66 10.21
C ASP A 84 -19.42 10.09 11.28
N ASN A 85 -19.30 9.33 12.36
CA ASN A 85 -18.33 9.60 13.45
C ASN A 85 -17.01 8.84 13.27
N ALA A 86 -16.78 8.21 12.12
CA ALA A 86 -15.53 7.52 11.85
C ALA A 86 -14.36 8.51 11.86
N LYS A 87 -13.36 8.27 12.71
CA LYS A 87 -12.17 9.11 12.86
C LYS A 87 -10.94 8.41 12.32
N PRO A 88 -10.01 9.15 11.70
CA PRO A 88 -8.75 8.57 11.26
C PRO A 88 -7.88 8.21 12.48
N ASP A 89 -7.56 6.94 12.61
CA ASP A 89 -6.60 6.43 13.59
C ASP A 89 -5.31 6.01 12.85
N TYR A 90 -4.19 6.59 13.27
CA TYR A 90 -2.88 6.30 12.69
C TYR A 90 -2.03 5.41 13.61
N LEU A 91 -2.54 5.02 14.78
CA LEU A 91 -1.81 4.18 15.73
C LEU A 91 -1.69 2.74 15.20
N GLY A 92 -0.46 2.25 15.10
CA GLY A 92 -0.17 0.96 14.48
C GLY A 92 -0.52 0.91 12.99
N GLY A 93 -0.59 2.07 12.33
CA GLY A 93 -0.69 2.17 10.88
C GLY A 93 0.58 1.70 10.18
N TYR A 94 0.48 1.44 8.88
CA TYR A 94 1.64 1.11 8.07
C TYR A 94 2.39 2.37 7.73
N VAL A 95 3.72 2.34 7.81
CA VAL A 95 4.56 3.48 7.43
C VAL A 95 5.30 3.10 6.15
N ILE A 96 5.29 4.01 5.18
CA ILE A 96 6.05 3.92 3.93
C ILE A 96 6.97 5.13 3.90
N GLU A 97 8.26 4.88 3.76
CA GLU A 97 9.30 5.91 3.68
C GLU A 97 9.80 5.96 2.24
N CYS A 98 9.64 7.10 1.59
CA CYS A 98 10.13 7.35 0.24
C CYS A 98 11.38 8.21 0.28
N HIS A 99 12.33 7.91 -0.60
CA HIS A 99 13.59 8.65 -0.69
C HIS A 99 13.39 10.09 -1.17
N ALA A 100 14.45 10.89 -0.98
CA ALA A 100 14.46 12.27 -1.43
C ALA A 100 14.19 12.35 -2.94
N GLY A 101 13.15 13.10 -3.29
CA GLY A 101 12.73 13.28 -4.68
C GLY A 101 11.69 12.28 -5.19
N GLU A 102 11.27 11.34 -4.34
CA GLU A 102 10.13 10.46 -4.59
C GLU A 102 8.83 11.07 -4.04
N ALA A 103 7.72 10.61 -4.60
CA ALA A 103 6.35 10.94 -4.22
C ALA A 103 5.57 9.66 -3.91
N LEU A 104 4.55 9.79 -3.06
CA LEU A 104 3.62 8.72 -2.78
C LEU A 104 2.56 8.70 -3.89
N ARG A 105 2.50 7.60 -4.65
CA ARG A 105 1.49 7.36 -5.68
C ARG A 105 0.54 6.25 -5.23
N HIS A 106 -0.74 6.47 -5.51
CA HIS A 106 -1.75 5.43 -5.49
C HIS A 106 -1.85 4.82 -6.88
N GLY A 107 -1.65 3.51 -7.00
CA GLY A 107 -1.82 2.78 -8.25
C GLY A 107 -3.21 2.19 -8.41
N SER A 108 -3.61 1.88 -9.64
CA SER A 108 -4.93 1.33 -10.02
C SER A 108 -5.33 -0.01 -9.41
N ASN A 109 -4.52 -0.57 -8.50
CA ASN A 109 -4.83 -1.78 -7.76
C ASN A 109 -5.00 -1.52 -6.26
N GLY A 110 -5.18 -0.26 -5.85
CA GLY A 110 -5.31 0.14 -4.45
C GLY A 110 -4.00 0.14 -3.67
N MET A 111 -2.85 -0.06 -4.33
CA MET A 111 -1.54 -0.07 -3.68
C MET A 111 -0.93 1.33 -3.62
N LEU A 112 -0.24 1.60 -2.53
CA LEU A 112 0.57 2.80 -2.35
C LEU A 112 2.03 2.44 -2.55
N ALA A 113 2.72 3.19 -3.40
CA ALA A 113 4.12 2.99 -3.69
C ALA A 113 4.86 4.32 -3.80
N CYS A 114 6.13 4.31 -3.42
CA CYS A 114 7.06 5.39 -3.72
C CYS A 114 7.43 5.30 -5.20
N VAL A 115 7.28 6.41 -5.90
CA VAL A 115 7.69 6.57 -7.29
C VAL A 115 8.46 7.88 -7.42
N PRO A 116 9.28 8.06 -8.46
CA PRO A 116 9.87 9.36 -8.75
C PRO A 116 8.74 10.41 -8.89
N GLN A 117 8.89 11.56 -8.22
CA GLN A 117 7.88 12.62 -8.30
C GLN A 117 7.66 13.04 -9.76
N GLN A 118 6.40 13.21 -10.17
CA GLN A 118 6.12 13.83 -11.45
C GLN A 118 6.45 15.32 -11.37
N ARG A 119 7.59 15.71 -11.96
CA ARG A 119 7.89 17.11 -12.23
C ARG A 119 6.95 17.59 -13.32
N ASP A 120 5.97 18.42 -12.96
CA ASP A 120 5.37 19.34 -13.92
C ASP A 120 6.50 20.28 -14.39
N TYR A 121 6.83 20.21 -15.67
CA TYR A 121 7.86 21.05 -16.32
C TYR A 121 7.22 22.32 -16.87
#